data_AF-A0A8D8T7X3-F1
#
_entry.id   AF-A0A8D8T7X3-F1
#
_cell.length_a   1.000
_cell.length_b   1.000
_cell.length_c   1.000
_cell.angle_alpha   90.00
_cell.angle_beta   90.00
_cell.angle_gamma   90.00
#
_symmetry.space_group_name_H-M   'P 1'
#
loop_
_entity.id
_entity.type
_entity.pdbx_description
1 polymer ?
#
loop_
_entity_poly.entity_id
_entity_poly.type
_entity_poly.pdbx_seq_one_letter_code
_entity_poly.pdbx_strand_id
1 'polypeptide(L)'
;MYFDFVTELKTLPASVFTKLLPKYHGLERRLLLDLISQAGTDDSLASLIQGHENLQLSDAELGGVLTNIQHYQTATVFAVEKLFDLSEKDSLRTKALLPLGTLIGRYCSNIDCHRDDIVRGIVRALDQSLPPFCRTYTNKDTLVTSGILKALGNAGIYTPSMKTCMHEPIGHIEVKLSALRALRKMSCEDVKQSGAIDLFFSVEENVEIRLQAYLSCVECASPRVLNRLIDHLQEEPVYQVVSFVLSHL
;
A
#
# COMPACT_ATOMS: atom_id res chain seq x y z
N MET A 1 23.07 -23.50 0.97
CA MET A 1 22.71 -23.64 2.40
C MET A 1 21.55 -22.74 2.80
N TYR A 2 21.64 -21.40 2.71
CA TYR A 2 20.50 -20.51 3.06
C TYR A 2 19.28 -20.69 2.15
N PHE A 3 19.47 -20.69 0.82
CA PHE A 3 18.39 -20.90 -0.14
C PHE A 3 17.72 -22.28 -0.03
N ASP A 4 18.52 -23.32 0.22
CA ASP A 4 18.03 -24.68 0.41
C ASP A 4 17.15 -24.76 1.67
N PHE A 5 17.59 -24.12 2.76
CA PHE A 5 16.82 -24.04 3.99
C PHE A 5 15.47 -23.32 3.81
N VAL A 6 15.45 -22.14 3.18
CA VAL A 6 14.20 -21.42 2.90
C VAL A 6 13.27 -22.23 1.98
N THR A 7 13.83 -23.03 1.08
CA THR A 7 13.06 -23.91 0.20
C THR A 7 12.42 -25.06 0.98
N GLU A 8 13.14 -25.66 1.94
CA GLU A 8 12.59 -26.65 2.85
C GLU A 8 11.49 -26.06 3.73
N LEU A 9 11.67 -24.84 4.26
CA LEU A 9 10.68 -24.18 5.12
C LEU A 9 9.31 -24.04 4.45
N LYS A 10 9.27 -23.83 3.13
CA LYS A 10 8.01 -23.71 2.36
C LYS A 10 7.16 -24.96 2.38
N THR A 11 7.76 -26.11 2.67
CA THR A 11 7.08 -27.41 2.71
C THR A 11 6.60 -27.78 4.11
N LEU A 12 6.99 -26.99 5.13
CA LEU A 12 6.66 -27.31 6.51
C LEU A 12 5.24 -26.85 6.87
N PRO A 13 4.46 -27.70 7.56
CA PRO A 13 3.11 -27.33 7.99
C PRO A 13 3.17 -26.37 9.18
N ALA A 14 2.07 -25.64 9.38
CA ALA A 14 1.96 -24.65 10.45
C ALA A 14 2.36 -25.18 11.85
N SER A 15 2.04 -26.45 12.14
CA SER A 15 2.34 -27.11 13.41
C SER A 15 3.84 -27.19 13.75
N VAL A 16 4.72 -27.22 12.75
CA VAL A 16 6.17 -27.30 12.97
C VAL A 16 6.69 -25.94 13.43
N PHE A 17 6.28 -24.86 12.76
CA PHE A 17 6.65 -23.50 13.14
C PHE A 17 6.22 -23.16 14.57
N THR A 18 4.98 -23.48 14.94
CA THR A 18 4.45 -23.21 16.28
C THR A 18 5.27 -23.91 17.38
N LYS A 19 5.85 -25.09 17.10
CA LYS A 19 6.75 -25.79 18.04
C LYS A 19 8.16 -25.21 18.12
N LEU A 20 8.60 -24.46 17.10
CA LEU A 20 9.93 -23.84 17.05
C LEU A 20 9.95 -22.49 17.79
N LEU A 21 8.86 -21.71 17.70
CA LEU A 21 8.76 -20.37 18.27
C LEU A 21 9.19 -20.24 19.75
N PRO A 22 8.78 -21.12 20.69
CA PRO A 22 9.14 -20.96 22.10
C PRO A 22 10.58 -21.39 22.42
N LYS A 23 11.31 -22.02 21.49
CA LYS A 23 12.61 -22.63 21.76
C LYS A 23 13.80 -21.66 21.67
N TYR A 24 13.61 -20.51 21.03
CA TYR A 24 14.70 -19.57 20.72
C TYR A 24 14.44 -18.21 21.36
N HIS A 25 15.52 -17.50 21.67
CA HIS A 25 15.49 -16.17 22.28
C HIS A 25 16.45 -15.19 21.58
N GLY A 26 16.31 -13.89 21.86
CA GLY A 26 17.25 -12.88 21.39
C GLY A 26 17.40 -12.81 19.87
N LEU A 27 18.65 -12.92 19.37
CA LEU A 27 18.96 -12.84 17.95
C LEU A 27 18.42 -14.05 17.17
N GLU A 28 18.55 -15.25 17.71
CA GLU A 28 18.12 -16.50 17.06
C GLU A 28 16.61 -16.49 16.79
N ARG A 29 15.84 -15.97 17.76
CA ARG A 29 14.39 -15.81 17.60
C ARG A 29 14.03 -14.85 16.47
N ARG A 30 14.71 -13.71 16.36
CA ARG A 30 14.49 -12.75 15.27
C ARG A 30 14.79 -13.37 13.90
N LEU A 31 15.94 -14.04 13.79
CA LEU A 31 16.34 -14.74 12.57
C LEU A 31 15.33 -15.83 12.21
N LEU A 32 14.86 -16.62 13.18
CA LEU A 32 13.84 -17.63 12.94
C LEU A 32 12.54 -16.99 12.43
N LEU A 33 12.04 -15.94 13.07
CA LEU A 33 10.82 -15.26 12.65
C LEU A 33 10.92 -14.68 11.24
N ASP A 34 12.08 -14.10 10.89
CA ASP A 34 12.35 -13.62 9.55
C ASP A 34 12.32 -14.77 8.53
N LEU A 35 12.95 -15.91 8.84
CA LEU A 35 12.97 -17.09 7.98
C LEU A 35 11.58 -17.69 7.78
N ILE A 36 10.76 -17.76 8.84
CA ILE A 36 9.36 -18.23 8.75
C ILE A 36 8.55 -17.29 7.86
N SER A 37 8.68 -15.98 8.03
CA SER A 37 7.96 -15.02 7.19
C SER A 37 8.43 -15.06 5.72
N GLN A 38 9.73 -15.25 5.48
CA GLN A 38 10.30 -15.39 4.15
C GLN A 38 9.92 -16.69 3.43
N ALA A 39 9.50 -17.74 4.16
CA ALA A 39 8.92 -18.92 3.53
C ALA A 39 7.72 -18.53 2.66
N GLY A 40 6.92 -17.56 3.12
CA GLY A 40 5.90 -16.92 2.30
C GLY A 40 4.79 -17.85 1.83
N THR A 41 4.28 -18.69 2.74
CA THR A 41 3.24 -19.71 2.51
C THR A 41 2.08 -19.53 3.48
N ASP A 42 0.86 -19.94 3.13
CA ASP A 42 -0.31 -19.82 4.01
C ASP A 42 -0.06 -20.44 5.39
N ASP A 43 0.61 -21.59 5.44
CA ASP A 43 1.05 -22.23 6.68
C ASP A 43 1.98 -21.34 7.52
N SER A 44 2.97 -20.69 6.90
CA SER A 44 3.92 -19.86 7.64
C SER A 44 3.28 -18.59 8.22
N LEU A 45 2.34 -17.95 7.51
CA LEU A 45 1.56 -16.84 8.07
C LEU A 45 0.57 -17.30 9.12
N ALA A 46 -0.12 -18.43 8.90
CA ALA A 46 -1.03 -19.00 9.90
C ALA A 46 -0.30 -19.28 11.21
N SER A 47 0.93 -19.80 11.18
CA SER A 47 1.76 -19.99 12.37
C SER A 47 2.16 -18.71 13.07
N LEU A 48 2.51 -17.65 12.32
CA LEU A 48 2.85 -16.36 12.90
C LEU A 48 1.64 -15.72 13.59
N ILE A 49 0.46 -15.81 12.97
CA ILE A 49 -0.81 -15.33 13.54
C ILE A 49 -1.18 -16.15 14.77
N GLN A 50 -1.13 -17.48 14.69
CA GLN A 50 -1.42 -18.36 15.81
C GLN A 50 -0.44 -18.13 16.98
N GLY A 51 0.84 -17.91 16.68
CA GLY A 51 1.84 -17.56 17.68
C GLY A 51 1.52 -16.24 18.38
N HIS A 52 0.98 -15.26 17.67
CA HIS A 52 0.50 -14.00 18.23
C HIS A 52 -0.76 -14.19 19.10
N GLU A 53 -1.75 -14.92 18.60
CA GLU A 53 -2.99 -15.23 19.33
C GLU A 53 -2.74 -16.00 20.64
N ASN A 54 -1.73 -16.88 20.63
CA ASN A 54 -1.29 -17.62 21.81
C ASN A 54 -0.35 -16.83 22.74
N LEU A 55 -0.21 -15.52 22.53
CA LEU A 55 0.69 -14.63 23.30
C LEU A 55 2.17 -15.04 23.26
N GLN A 56 2.57 -15.84 22.27
CA GLN A 56 3.96 -16.22 22.05
C GLN A 56 4.71 -15.17 21.23
N LEU A 57 4.02 -14.39 20.41
CA LEU A 57 4.55 -13.26 19.63
C LEU A 57 3.87 -11.96 20.08
N SER A 58 4.67 -10.92 20.26
CA SER A 58 4.19 -9.56 20.48
C SER A 58 3.73 -8.88 19.17
N ASP A 59 2.97 -7.80 19.28
CA ASP A 59 2.61 -6.93 18.14
C ASP A 59 3.84 -6.36 17.41
N ALA A 60 4.94 -6.16 18.16
CA ALA A 60 6.21 -5.69 17.61
C ALA A 60 6.86 -6.78 16.73
N GLU A 61 6.89 -8.02 17.20
CA GLU A 61 7.47 -9.15 16.47
C GLU A 61 6.64 -9.51 15.25
N LEU A 62 5.33 -9.71 15.40
CA LEU A 62 4.45 -10.02 14.27
C LEU A 62 4.51 -8.90 13.24
N GLY A 63 4.33 -7.66 13.69
CA GLY A 63 4.35 -6.50 12.80
C GLY A 63 5.66 -6.27 12.07
N GLY A 64 6.81 -6.56 12.71
CA GLY A 64 8.12 -6.48 12.06
C GLY A 64 8.25 -7.48 10.92
N VAL A 65 7.79 -8.71 11.12
CA VAL A 65 7.96 -9.78 10.13
C VAL A 65 6.94 -9.71 8.99
N LEU A 66 5.81 -9.00 9.15
CA LEU A 66 4.86 -8.74 8.06
C LEU A 66 5.49 -8.00 6.88
N THR A 67 6.58 -7.26 7.10
CA THR A 67 7.30 -6.56 6.02
C THR A 67 7.94 -7.53 5.01
N ASN A 68 8.20 -8.77 5.41
CA ASN A 68 8.77 -9.82 4.55
C ASN A 68 7.73 -10.43 3.60
N ILE A 69 6.48 -9.95 3.57
CA ILE A 69 5.43 -10.44 2.65
C ILE A 69 5.84 -10.35 1.18
N GLN A 70 6.82 -9.53 0.83
CA GLN A 70 7.36 -9.49 -0.52
C GLN A 70 7.90 -10.85 -0.99
N HIS A 71 8.21 -11.77 -0.07
CA HIS A 71 8.69 -13.12 -0.35
C HIS A 71 7.56 -14.15 -0.51
N TYR A 72 6.29 -13.77 -0.28
CA TYR A 72 5.14 -14.61 -0.62
C TYR A 72 5.15 -14.95 -2.12
N GLN A 73 5.43 -16.21 -2.44
CA GLN A 73 5.56 -16.67 -3.82
C GLN A 73 4.20 -16.76 -4.51
N THR A 74 3.17 -17.18 -3.78
CA THR A 74 1.80 -17.26 -4.26
C THR A 74 0.92 -16.43 -3.35
N ALA A 75 0.45 -15.29 -3.84
CA ALA A 75 -0.60 -14.54 -3.15
C ALA A 75 -1.90 -15.36 -3.22
N THR A 76 -2.50 -15.65 -2.07
CA THR A 76 -3.74 -16.41 -1.93
C THR A 76 -4.81 -15.52 -1.32
N VAL A 77 -6.09 -15.86 -1.54
CA VAL A 77 -7.20 -15.16 -0.88
C VAL A 77 -7.13 -15.33 0.64
N PHE A 78 -6.67 -16.49 1.13
CA PHE A 78 -6.43 -16.74 2.54
C PHE A 78 -5.46 -15.73 3.16
N ALA A 79 -4.31 -15.51 2.53
CA ALA A 79 -3.33 -14.55 3.04
C ALA A 79 -3.85 -13.10 2.98
N VAL A 80 -4.64 -12.76 1.96
CA VAL A 80 -5.32 -11.46 1.86
C VAL A 80 -6.32 -11.26 3.00
N GLU A 81 -7.20 -12.23 3.27
CA GLU A 81 -8.16 -12.18 4.38
C GLU A 81 -7.44 -12.05 5.72
N LYS A 82 -6.40 -12.85 5.95
CA LYS A 82 -5.66 -12.81 7.21
C LYS A 82 -4.94 -11.49 7.44
N LEU A 83 -4.35 -10.89 6.42
CA LEU A 83 -3.77 -9.55 6.57
C LEU A 83 -4.83 -8.47 6.76
N PHE A 84 -6.02 -8.63 6.17
CA PHE A 84 -7.14 -7.74 6.43
C PHE A 84 -7.59 -7.83 7.89
N ASP A 85 -7.76 -9.03 8.45
CA ASP A 85 -8.06 -9.26 9.87
C ASP A 85 -7.04 -8.57 10.78
N LEU A 86 -5.74 -8.66 10.44
CA LEU A 86 -4.69 -7.96 11.19
C LEU A 86 -4.74 -6.44 11.03
N SER A 87 -5.18 -5.95 9.87
CA SER A 87 -5.32 -4.51 9.61
C SER A 87 -6.44 -3.87 10.42
N GLU A 88 -7.44 -4.65 10.84
CA GLU A 88 -8.52 -4.18 11.69
C GLU A 88 -8.13 -4.09 13.17
N LYS A 89 -7.01 -4.70 13.58
CA LYS A 89 -6.47 -4.61 14.95
C LYS A 89 -5.67 -3.32 15.11
N ASP A 90 -6.09 -2.45 16.03
CA ASP A 90 -5.50 -1.12 16.26
C ASP A 90 -3.96 -1.09 16.39
N SER A 91 -3.37 -2.09 17.05
CA SER A 91 -1.91 -2.18 17.26
C SER A 91 -1.11 -2.70 16.05
N LEU A 92 -1.80 -3.34 15.10
CA LEU A 92 -1.21 -3.93 13.89
C LEU A 92 -1.66 -3.23 12.60
N ARG A 93 -2.69 -2.37 12.66
CA ARG A 93 -3.32 -1.69 11.53
C ARG A 93 -2.31 -1.13 10.53
N THR A 94 -1.45 -0.23 10.99
CA THR A 94 -0.47 0.44 10.13
C THR A 94 0.61 -0.51 9.59
N LYS A 95 0.90 -1.60 10.31
CA LYS A 95 1.90 -2.60 9.92
C LYS A 95 1.36 -3.60 8.90
N ALA A 96 0.05 -3.85 8.90
CA ALA A 96 -0.61 -4.81 8.01
C ALA A 96 -1.09 -4.18 6.69
N LEU A 97 -1.41 -2.88 6.65
CA LEU A 97 -1.97 -2.21 5.47
C LEU A 97 -1.07 -2.30 4.21
N LEU A 98 0.23 -1.99 4.34
CA LEU A 98 1.14 -2.07 3.20
C LEU A 98 1.33 -3.51 2.67
N PRO A 99 1.56 -4.51 3.55
CA PRO A 99 1.54 -5.91 3.16
C PRO A 99 0.25 -6.37 2.49
N LEU A 100 -0.90 -5.97 3.05
CA LEU A 100 -2.22 -6.29 2.51
C LEU A 100 -2.38 -5.79 1.07
N GLY A 101 -2.11 -4.51 0.82
CA GLY A 101 -2.19 -3.94 -0.52
C GLY A 101 -1.26 -4.64 -1.52
N THR A 102 -0.07 -5.03 -1.07
CA THR A 102 0.90 -5.78 -1.89
C THR A 102 0.38 -7.16 -2.27
N LEU A 103 -0.22 -7.90 -1.33
CA LEU A 103 -0.83 -9.20 -1.62
C LEU A 103 -2.03 -9.08 -2.54
N ILE A 104 -2.92 -8.10 -2.32
CA ILE A 104 -4.07 -7.87 -3.20
C ILE A 104 -3.57 -7.63 -4.62
N GLY A 105 -2.61 -6.73 -4.82
CA GLY A 105 -2.10 -6.43 -6.16
C GLY A 105 -1.48 -7.65 -6.85
N ARG A 106 -0.77 -8.50 -6.12
CA ARG A 106 -0.20 -9.76 -6.65
C ARG A 106 -1.28 -10.80 -6.97
N TYR A 107 -2.26 -10.97 -6.09
CA TYR A 107 -3.39 -11.86 -6.31
C TYR A 107 -4.17 -11.45 -7.56
N CYS A 108 -4.48 -10.15 -7.66
CA CYS A 108 -5.21 -9.56 -8.79
C CYS A 108 -4.41 -9.50 -10.10
N SER A 109 -3.09 -9.69 -10.07
CA SER A 109 -2.29 -9.80 -11.30
C SER A 109 -2.54 -11.12 -12.04
N ASN A 110 -2.99 -12.16 -11.34
CA ASN A 110 -3.24 -13.48 -11.91
C ASN A 110 -4.73 -13.82 -12.03
N ILE A 111 -5.59 -13.11 -11.29
CA ILE A 111 -7.03 -13.37 -11.16
C ILE A 111 -7.80 -12.07 -11.36
N ASP A 112 -8.93 -12.12 -12.06
CA ASP A 112 -9.83 -10.97 -12.20
C ASP A 112 -10.53 -10.67 -10.86
N CYS A 113 -9.90 -9.80 -10.06
CA CYS A 113 -10.41 -9.38 -8.76
C CYS A 113 -11.75 -8.62 -8.83
N HIS A 114 -12.22 -8.18 -10.00
CA HIS A 114 -13.56 -7.62 -10.12
C HIS A 114 -14.67 -8.67 -9.90
N ARG A 115 -14.32 -9.96 -10.01
CA ARG A 115 -15.21 -11.11 -9.80
C ARG A 115 -15.02 -11.82 -8.47
N ASP A 116 -13.98 -11.48 -7.72
CA ASP A 116 -13.72 -12.06 -6.40
C ASP A 116 -14.43 -11.22 -5.32
N ASP A 117 -15.50 -11.78 -4.74
CA ASP A 117 -16.32 -11.08 -3.76
C ASP A 117 -15.58 -10.78 -2.45
N ILE A 118 -14.61 -11.62 -2.06
CA ILE A 118 -13.82 -11.43 -0.85
C ILE A 118 -12.90 -10.22 -1.02
N VAL A 119 -12.14 -10.19 -2.12
CA VAL A 119 -11.23 -9.07 -2.40
C VAL A 119 -12.01 -7.77 -2.58
N ARG A 120 -13.14 -7.80 -3.30
CA ARG A 120 -14.03 -6.63 -3.42
C ARG A 120 -14.56 -6.14 -2.09
N GLY A 121 -14.96 -7.07 -1.20
CA GLY A 121 -15.40 -6.75 0.15
C GLY A 121 -14.31 -6.02 0.94
N ILE A 122 -13.08 -6.52 0.89
CA ILE A 122 -11.92 -5.94 1.56
C ILE A 122 -11.59 -4.56 1.01
N VAL A 123 -11.51 -4.40 -0.31
CA VAL A 123 -11.25 -3.09 -0.95
C VAL A 123 -12.32 -2.07 -0.55
N ARG A 124 -13.59 -2.48 -0.55
CA ARG A 124 -14.70 -1.61 -0.12
C ARG A 124 -14.58 -1.25 1.36
N ALA A 125 -14.23 -2.19 2.23
CA ALA A 125 -14.06 -1.92 3.65
C ALA A 125 -12.89 -0.96 3.92
N LEU A 126 -11.78 -1.11 3.19
CA LEU A 126 -10.65 -0.17 3.22
C LEU A 126 -11.09 1.23 2.79
N ASP A 127 -11.81 1.34 1.67
CA ASP A 127 -12.32 2.62 1.16
C ASP A 127 -13.30 3.29 2.15
N GLN A 128 -14.21 2.51 2.74
CA GLN A 128 -15.18 2.98 3.74
C GLN A 128 -14.53 3.34 5.09
N SER A 129 -13.32 2.86 5.35
CA SER A 129 -12.55 3.20 6.56
C SER A 129 -11.87 4.56 6.45
N LEU A 130 -11.83 5.19 5.27
CA LEU A 130 -11.31 6.54 5.11
C LEU A 130 -12.24 7.54 5.83
N PRO A 131 -11.70 8.54 6.55
CA PRO A 131 -12.54 9.53 7.21
C PRO A 131 -13.30 10.38 6.18
N PRO A 132 -14.43 11.00 6.56
CA PRO A 132 -15.18 11.87 5.67
C PRO A 132 -14.30 12.95 5.06
N PHE A 133 -14.35 13.08 3.72
CA PHE A 133 -13.52 13.99 2.94
C PHE A 133 -12.00 13.79 3.13
N CYS A 134 -11.58 12.65 3.67
CA CYS A 134 -10.19 12.34 4.02
C CYS A 134 -9.54 13.36 4.97
N ARG A 135 -10.35 14.06 5.77
CA ARG A 135 -9.87 15.03 6.76
C ARG A 135 -9.38 14.30 8.00
N THR A 136 -8.15 14.61 8.40
CA THR A 136 -7.50 14.02 9.57
C THR A 136 -7.09 15.12 10.54
N TYR A 137 -7.22 14.84 11.83
CA TYR A 137 -6.97 15.84 12.90
C TYR A 137 -5.86 15.39 13.86
N THR A 138 -5.49 14.11 13.84
CA THR A 138 -4.41 13.56 14.65
C THR A 138 -3.36 12.91 13.76
N ASN A 139 -2.12 12.82 14.26
CA ASN A 139 -1.05 12.09 13.57
C ASN A 139 -1.42 10.61 13.34
N LYS A 140 -2.18 9.99 14.27
CA LYS A 140 -2.66 8.61 14.12
C LYS A 140 -3.62 8.52 12.92
N ASP A 141 -4.58 9.42 12.80
CA ASP A 141 -5.55 9.42 11.70
C ASP A 141 -4.87 9.67 10.35
N THR A 142 -3.93 10.62 10.29
CA THR A 142 -3.11 10.89 9.10
C THR A 142 -2.33 9.65 8.67
N LEU A 143 -1.69 8.97 9.62
CA LEU A 143 -0.89 7.77 9.37
C LEU A 143 -1.77 6.61 8.86
N VAL A 144 -2.92 6.37 9.49
CA VAL A 144 -3.86 5.30 9.09
C VAL A 144 -4.47 5.60 7.73
N THR A 145 -4.96 6.82 7.50
CA THR A 145 -5.55 7.24 6.22
C THR A 145 -4.54 7.12 5.08
N SER A 146 -3.32 7.59 5.30
CA SER A 146 -2.22 7.45 4.34
C SER A 146 -1.85 5.98 4.11
N GLY A 147 -1.89 5.14 5.15
CA GLY A 147 -1.67 3.70 5.06
C GLY A 147 -2.72 3.00 4.19
N ILE A 148 -4.00 3.36 4.35
CA ILE A 148 -5.10 2.82 3.54
C ILE A 148 -4.92 3.21 2.07
N LEU A 149 -4.63 4.48 1.78
CA LEU A 149 -4.38 4.95 0.41
C LEU A 149 -3.19 4.23 -0.24
N LYS A 150 -2.10 4.04 0.52
CA LYS A 150 -0.94 3.27 0.05
C LYS A 150 -1.28 1.79 -0.17
N ALA A 151 -2.15 1.19 0.65
CA ALA A 151 -2.61 -0.18 0.46
C ALA A 151 -3.41 -0.32 -0.83
N LEU A 152 -4.40 0.56 -1.06
CA LEU A 152 -5.20 0.58 -2.28
C LEU A 152 -4.34 0.86 -3.52
N GLY A 153 -3.36 1.78 -3.42
CA GLY A 153 -2.38 2.05 -4.47
C GLY A 153 -1.47 0.86 -4.77
N ASN A 154 -1.02 0.14 -3.74
CA ASN A 154 -0.23 -1.09 -3.93
C ASN A 154 -1.04 -2.21 -4.57
N ALA A 155 -2.34 -2.26 -4.28
CA ALA A 155 -3.31 -3.15 -4.89
C ALA A 155 -3.58 -2.79 -6.37
N GLY A 156 -3.30 -1.56 -6.79
CA GLY A 156 -3.58 -1.08 -8.15
C GLY A 156 -5.07 -0.86 -8.40
N ILE A 157 -5.86 -0.63 -7.35
CA ILE A 157 -7.32 -0.48 -7.45
C ILE A 157 -7.71 0.95 -7.13
N TYR A 158 -8.30 1.62 -8.11
CA TYR A 158 -8.86 2.96 -7.96
C TYR A 158 -10.17 2.92 -7.17
N THR A 159 -10.35 3.90 -6.27
CA THR A 159 -11.61 4.11 -5.56
C THR A 159 -12.04 5.58 -5.65
N PRO A 160 -13.35 5.88 -5.65
CA PRO A 160 -13.83 7.26 -5.69
C PRO A 160 -13.28 8.13 -4.55
N SER A 161 -13.05 7.56 -3.37
CA SER A 161 -12.53 8.30 -2.22
C SER A 161 -11.11 8.81 -2.44
N MET A 162 -10.30 8.17 -3.30
CA MET A 162 -8.97 8.70 -3.65
C MET A 162 -9.05 10.08 -4.29
N LYS A 163 -10.02 10.28 -5.20
CA LYS A 163 -10.28 11.59 -5.80
C LYS A 163 -10.65 12.60 -4.73
N THR A 164 -11.53 12.24 -3.81
CA THR A 164 -11.87 13.09 -2.68
C THR A 164 -10.62 13.45 -1.87
N CYS A 165 -9.78 12.48 -1.54
CA CYS A 165 -8.58 12.68 -0.73
C CYS A 165 -7.56 13.60 -1.39
N MET A 166 -7.35 13.52 -2.71
CA MET A 166 -6.36 14.36 -3.41
C MET A 166 -6.86 15.80 -3.65
N HIS A 167 -8.18 16.00 -3.77
CA HIS A 167 -8.79 17.31 -4.08
C HIS A 167 -9.35 18.04 -2.86
N GLU A 168 -9.31 17.45 -1.66
CA GLU A 168 -9.82 18.10 -0.45
C GLU A 168 -9.03 19.38 -0.12
N PRO A 169 -9.65 20.58 -0.17
CA PRO A 169 -8.93 21.85 -0.05
C PRO A 169 -8.24 22.04 1.31
N ILE A 170 -8.86 21.55 2.38
CA ILE A 170 -8.30 21.59 3.75
C ILE A 170 -7.74 20.23 4.18
N GLY A 171 -7.42 19.37 3.22
CA GLY A 171 -6.87 18.03 3.46
C GLY A 171 -5.41 18.10 3.93
N HIS A 172 -5.03 17.17 4.79
CA HIS A 172 -3.64 17.06 5.23
C HIS A 172 -2.73 16.73 4.04
N ILE A 173 -1.60 17.45 3.90
CA ILE A 173 -0.69 17.30 2.75
C ILE A 173 -0.25 15.85 2.51
N GLU A 174 0.09 15.12 3.58
CA GLU A 174 0.51 13.71 3.48
C GLU A 174 -0.60 12.79 2.93
N VAL A 175 -1.86 13.07 3.26
CA VAL A 175 -3.01 12.30 2.76
C VAL A 175 -3.19 12.56 1.27
N LYS A 176 -3.16 13.83 0.85
CA LYS A 176 -3.22 14.23 -0.57
C LYS A 176 -2.09 13.57 -1.38
N LEU A 177 -0.86 13.62 -0.88
CA LEU A 177 0.30 12.98 -1.49
C LEU A 177 0.16 11.47 -1.58
N SER A 178 -0.36 10.82 -0.53
CA SER A 178 -0.59 9.38 -0.52
C SER A 178 -1.64 8.97 -1.55
N ALA A 179 -2.70 9.75 -1.71
CA ALA A 179 -3.72 9.53 -2.74
C ALA A 179 -3.15 9.70 -4.16
N LEU A 180 -2.32 10.73 -4.40
CA LEU A 180 -1.66 10.91 -5.69
C LEU A 180 -0.69 9.77 -6.01
N ARG A 181 0.18 9.40 -5.05
CA ARG A 181 1.15 8.30 -5.22
C ARG A 181 0.47 6.95 -5.45
N ALA A 182 -0.77 6.77 -4.99
CA ALA A 182 -1.53 5.55 -5.22
C ALA A 182 -1.84 5.31 -6.71
N LEU A 183 -1.90 6.37 -7.53
CA LEU A 183 -2.23 6.28 -8.95
C LEU A 183 -1.18 5.55 -9.80
N ARG A 184 0.07 5.40 -9.32
CA ARG A 184 1.20 4.85 -10.10
C ARG A 184 0.95 3.46 -10.71
N LYS A 185 0.14 2.62 -10.06
CA LYS A 185 -0.16 1.25 -10.54
C LYS A 185 -1.51 1.13 -11.24
N MET A 186 -2.25 2.23 -11.36
CA MET A 186 -3.60 2.22 -11.90
C MET A 186 -3.59 2.35 -13.41
N SER A 187 -4.72 2.05 -14.05
CA SER A 187 -4.85 2.23 -15.50
C SER A 187 -4.83 3.72 -15.85
N CYS A 188 -4.44 4.06 -17.08
CA CYS A 188 -4.52 5.45 -17.54
C CYS A 188 -5.96 5.99 -17.58
N GLU A 189 -6.97 5.11 -17.65
CA GLU A 189 -8.38 5.51 -17.51
C GLU A 189 -8.68 5.98 -16.08
N ASP A 190 -8.23 5.22 -15.07
CA ASP A 190 -8.36 5.61 -13.66
C ASP A 190 -7.62 6.92 -13.37
N VAL A 191 -6.38 7.06 -13.86
CA VAL A 191 -5.58 8.28 -13.73
C VAL A 191 -6.34 9.48 -14.33
N LYS A 192 -6.94 9.31 -15.51
CA LYS A 192 -7.77 10.36 -16.12
C LYS A 192 -9.03 10.65 -15.29
N GLN A 193 -9.71 9.63 -14.78
CA GLN A 193 -10.92 9.78 -13.97
C GLN A 193 -10.66 10.50 -12.64
N SER A 194 -9.46 10.32 -12.07
CA SER A 194 -9.02 10.98 -10.84
C SER A 194 -8.99 12.51 -10.96
N GLY A 195 -8.76 13.04 -12.16
CA GLY A 195 -8.56 14.47 -12.38
C GLY A 195 -7.31 15.03 -11.68
N ALA A 196 -6.37 14.17 -11.27
CA ALA A 196 -5.16 14.58 -10.54
C ALA A 196 -4.34 15.64 -11.28
N ILE A 197 -4.31 15.61 -12.62
CA ILE A 197 -3.55 16.58 -13.43
C ILE A 197 -4.02 18.03 -13.22
N ASP A 198 -5.27 18.26 -12.83
CA ASP A 198 -5.76 19.61 -12.57
C ASP A 198 -5.10 20.25 -11.34
N LEU A 199 -4.60 19.44 -10.40
CA LEU A 199 -3.83 19.91 -9.25
C LEU A 199 -2.47 20.49 -9.69
N PHE A 200 -1.84 19.94 -10.74
CA PHE A 200 -0.58 20.50 -11.27
C PHE A 200 -0.78 21.92 -11.83
N PHE A 201 -1.87 22.13 -12.56
CA PHE A 201 -2.22 23.40 -13.18
C PHE A 201 -2.73 24.46 -12.18
N SER A 202 -3.10 24.06 -10.96
CA SER A 202 -3.52 24.99 -9.91
C SER A 202 -2.32 25.66 -9.26
N VAL A 203 -2.06 26.91 -9.64
CA VAL A 203 -0.87 27.66 -9.16
C VAL A 203 -0.90 27.93 -7.66
N GLU A 204 -2.10 28.02 -7.08
CA GLU A 204 -2.34 28.23 -5.65
C GLU A 204 -2.17 26.95 -4.81
N GLU A 205 -2.07 25.80 -5.47
CA GLU A 205 -1.87 24.53 -4.78
C GLU A 205 -0.43 24.40 -4.27
N ASN A 206 -0.24 23.63 -3.20
CA ASN A 206 1.07 23.37 -2.64
C ASN A 206 2.01 22.75 -3.69
N VAL A 207 3.23 23.29 -3.84
CA VAL A 207 4.21 22.85 -4.84
C VAL A 207 4.48 21.33 -4.79
N GLU A 208 4.52 20.71 -3.62
CA GLU A 208 4.71 19.27 -3.49
C GLU A 208 3.53 18.48 -4.08
N ILE A 209 2.30 18.94 -3.84
CA ILE A 209 1.09 18.37 -4.44
C ILE A 209 1.11 18.52 -5.96
N ARG A 210 1.47 19.71 -6.45
CA ARG A 210 1.55 20.00 -7.89
C ARG A 210 2.54 19.09 -8.60
N LEU A 211 3.75 18.96 -8.06
CA LEU A 211 4.79 18.09 -8.62
C LEU A 211 4.42 16.62 -8.54
N GLN A 212 3.83 16.18 -7.43
CA GLN A 212 3.37 14.80 -7.30
C GLN A 212 2.22 14.50 -8.27
N ALA A 213 1.31 15.46 -8.51
CA ALA A 213 0.25 15.33 -9.49
C ALA A 213 0.81 15.16 -10.91
N TYR A 214 1.80 15.97 -11.30
CA TYR A 214 2.53 15.80 -12.56
C TYR A 214 3.12 14.39 -12.69
N LEU A 215 3.92 13.95 -11.70
CA LEU A 215 4.55 12.63 -11.71
C LEU A 215 3.53 11.49 -11.82
N SER A 216 2.37 11.65 -11.19
CA SER A 216 1.33 10.61 -11.18
C SER A 216 0.53 10.55 -12.49
N CYS A 217 0.63 11.57 -13.35
CA CYS A 217 -0.17 11.69 -14.57
C CYS A 217 0.63 11.66 -15.87
N VAL A 218 1.92 12.03 -15.85
CA VAL A 218 2.72 12.27 -17.05
C VAL A 218 2.86 11.02 -17.93
N GLU A 219 2.98 9.83 -17.34
CA GLU A 219 3.04 8.56 -18.07
C GLU A 219 1.76 8.26 -18.88
N CYS A 220 0.62 8.81 -18.43
CA CYS A 220 -0.69 8.66 -19.07
C CYS A 220 -1.13 9.91 -19.87
N ALA A 221 -0.23 10.88 -20.07
CA ALA A 221 -0.58 12.15 -20.69
C ALA A 221 -0.87 12.00 -22.19
N SER A 222 -2.10 12.39 -22.60
CA SER A 222 -2.43 12.53 -24.01
C SER A 222 -1.69 13.73 -24.66
N PRO A 223 -1.56 13.78 -25.99
CA PRO A 223 -0.95 14.93 -26.68
C PRO A 223 -1.58 16.29 -26.30
N ARG A 224 -2.89 16.32 -26.04
CA ARG A 224 -3.60 17.52 -25.57
C ARG A 224 -3.12 17.96 -24.19
N VAL A 225 -2.88 17.01 -23.28
CA VAL A 225 -2.36 17.30 -21.93
C VAL A 225 -0.91 17.76 -22.00
N LEU A 226 -0.10 17.16 -22.87
CA LEU A 226 1.29 17.57 -23.09
C LEU A 226 1.39 19.01 -23.63
N ASN A 227 0.57 19.36 -24.62
CA ASN A 227 0.53 20.75 -25.13
C ASN A 227 0.12 21.74 -24.02
N ARG A 228 -0.93 21.42 -23.26
CA ARG A 228 -1.35 22.24 -22.12
C ARG A 228 -0.24 22.37 -21.07
N LEU A 229 0.55 21.32 -20.86
CA LEU A 229 1.69 21.34 -19.95
C LEU A 229 2.80 22.27 -20.44
N ILE A 230 3.13 22.24 -21.74
CA ILE A 230 4.11 23.15 -22.34
C ILE A 230 3.64 24.61 -22.20
N ASP A 231 2.38 24.89 -22.54
CA ASP A 231 1.80 26.23 -22.42
C ASP A 231 1.83 26.71 -20.95
N HIS A 232 1.45 25.84 -20.02
CA HIS A 232 1.47 26.16 -18.58
C HIS A 232 2.88 26.48 -18.07
N LEU A 233 3.91 25.77 -18.54
CA LEU A 233 5.30 26.01 -18.11
C LEU A 233 5.85 27.37 -18.57
N GLN A 234 5.31 27.94 -19.65
CA GLN A 234 5.72 29.28 -20.12
C GLN A 234 5.26 30.39 -19.19
N GLU A 235 4.15 30.17 -18.48
CA GLU A 235 3.52 31.14 -17.59
C GLU A 235 3.70 30.80 -16.10
N GLU A 236 4.40 29.71 -15.79
CA GLU A 236 4.56 29.21 -14.42
C GLU A 236 5.41 30.17 -13.55
N PRO A 237 4.85 30.71 -12.45
CA PRO A 237 5.59 31.64 -11.59
C PRO A 237 6.61 30.95 -10.68
N VAL A 238 6.47 29.65 -10.40
CA VAL A 238 7.36 28.92 -9.50
C VAL A 238 8.49 28.24 -10.28
N TYR A 239 9.69 28.84 -10.22
CA TYR A 239 10.90 28.28 -10.87
C TYR A 239 11.21 26.82 -10.51
N GLN A 240 10.93 26.40 -9.27
CA GLN A 240 11.10 25.01 -8.85
C GLN A 240 10.25 24.06 -9.71
N VAL A 241 9.01 24.45 -10.03
CA VAL A 241 8.10 23.65 -10.85
C VAL A 241 8.63 23.56 -12.27
N VAL A 242 9.01 24.70 -12.86
CA VAL A 242 9.58 24.76 -14.21
C VAL A 242 10.84 23.90 -14.32
N SER A 243 11.81 24.12 -13.43
CA SER A 243 13.08 23.40 -13.45
C SER A 243 12.89 21.90 -13.27
N PHE A 244 11.97 21.48 -12.39
CA PHE A 244 11.70 20.06 -12.17
C PHE A 244 11.13 19.42 -13.43
N VAL A 245 10.06 20.00 -13.99
CA VAL A 245 9.35 19.42 -15.14
C VAL A 245 10.22 19.42 -16.39
N LEU A 246 10.95 20.50 -16.68
CA LEU A 246 11.85 20.56 -17.84
C LEU A 246 13.01 19.57 -17.76
N SER A 247 13.49 19.24 -16.55
CA SER A 247 14.53 18.22 -16.38
C SER A 247 14.01 16.78 -16.52
N HIS A 248 12.70 16.59 -16.44
CA HIS A 248 12.05 15.28 -16.58
C HIS A 248 11.56 14.99 -18.00
N LEU A 249 11.18 16.04 -18.77
CA LEU A 249 10.84 15.94 -20.19
C LEU A 249 12.06 15.64 -21.06
#